data_AF-A0A522MHS6-F1
#
_entry.id   AF-A0A522MHS6-F1
#
_cell.length_a   1.000
_cell.length_b   1.000
_cell.length_c   1.000
_cell.angle_alpha   90.00
_cell.angle_beta   90.00
_cell.angle_gamma   90.00
#
_symmetry.space_group_name_H-M   'P 1'
#
loop_
_entity.id
_entity.type
_entity.pdbx_description
1 polymer ?
#
loop_
_entity_poly.entity_id
_entity_poly.type
_entity_poly.pdbx_seq_one_letter_code
_entity_poly.pdbx_strand_id
1 'polypeptide(L)'
;MTLKTVPALRRFARLPVAARLRAVRSAFVALLALTPLAALGCMPRPSGPSVALYYGEEPSVDLFSGYDIAVLEPDSGFEPREHASARTQWFAYASVGEVTPQRAYYAALPSDWLLGKNKAWASRVVDQAAPGWPAFFVRHVIDPLWARGYRGFFLDTLDSYQLVAKTDAERARQQAGLVRVIHAIKARHRGARLILNRGFELLPEVHDEVYAIAFESLFSGWDQAKARYVEVPQTDRDWLLSQAQIARDRYGLPVISIDYCAPDDDACAQSTAARIAALGIVPYVTDGALRTVRPRAMLQARCGGQ
;
A
#
# COMPACT_ATOMS: atom_id res chain seq x y z
N MET A 1 -11.29 -18.84 -57.35
CA MET A 1 -10.43 -18.98 -58.54
C MET A 1 -10.47 -17.69 -59.34
N THR A 2 -9.66 -16.69 -58.98
CA THR A 2 -9.38 -15.47 -59.79
C THR A 2 -8.19 -14.74 -59.13
N LEU A 3 -6.98 -14.93 -59.68
CA LEU A 3 -6.16 -13.97 -60.47
C LEU A 3 -5.40 -12.93 -59.60
N LYS A 4 -4.06 -12.95 -59.47
CA LYS A 4 -2.91 -12.77 -60.42
C LYS A 4 -2.20 -11.42 -60.14
N THR A 5 -1.01 -11.44 -59.53
CA THR A 5 0.35 -11.08 -60.09
C THR A 5 0.55 -9.63 -60.59
N VAL A 6 1.38 -8.77 -59.93
CA VAL A 6 2.87 -8.54 -60.11
C VAL A 6 3.15 -7.70 -61.39
N PRO A 7 4.00 -6.64 -61.43
CA PRO A 7 5.47 -6.76 -61.28
C PRO A 7 6.26 -5.53 -60.79
N ALA A 8 7.58 -5.72 -60.81
CA ALA A 8 8.65 -4.96 -60.19
C ALA A 8 9.45 -4.07 -61.15
N LEU A 9 10.54 -3.49 -60.59
CA LEU A 9 11.84 -3.18 -61.22
C LEU A 9 12.01 -1.81 -61.93
N ARG A 10 12.89 -0.92 -61.41
CA ARG A 10 14.28 -0.68 -61.88
C ARG A 10 14.87 0.66 -61.37
N ARG A 11 16.19 0.75 -61.55
CA ARG A 11 17.20 1.55 -60.85
C ARG A 11 17.95 2.44 -61.86
N PHE A 12 18.51 3.54 -61.35
CA PHE A 12 19.77 4.25 -61.73
C PHE A 12 19.88 5.32 -62.84
N ALA A 13 20.56 6.42 -62.41
CA ALA A 13 21.58 7.27 -63.10
C ALA A 13 21.09 8.36 -64.09
N ARG A 14 21.68 9.57 -64.25
CA ARG A 14 22.81 10.39 -63.71
C ARG A 14 22.70 11.82 -64.36
N LEU A 15 23.08 12.89 -63.61
CA LEU A 15 23.73 14.25 -63.88
C LEU A 15 23.85 14.85 -65.33
N PRO A 16 24.24 16.16 -65.62
CA PRO A 16 24.88 17.24 -64.79
C PRO A 16 24.54 18.78 -65.04
N VAL A 17 24.98 19.63 -64.08
CA VAL A 17 25.75 20.94 -64.08
C VAL A 17 25.38 22.19 -64.94
N ALA A 18 25.25 23.37 -64.26
CA ALA A 18 26.02 24.65 -64.42
C ALA A 18 25.22 25.89 -63.89
N ALA A 19 25.55 26.49 -62.74
CA ALA A 19 26.45 27.63 -62.47
C ALA A 19 25.91 29.06 -62.78
N ARG A 20 25.76 29.91 -61.74
CA ARG A 20 26.25 31.31 -61.68
C ARG A 20 26.07 31.93 -60.28
N LEU A 21 27.09 32.71 -59.89
CA LEU A 21 27.34 33.35 -58.60
C LEU A 21 26.39 34.51 -58.27
N ARG A 22 26.21 34.80 -56.97
CA ARG A 22 26.38 36.15 -56.40
C ARG A 22 26.51 36.10 -54.88
N ALA A 23 27.56 36.75 -54.39
CA ALA A 23 27.89 36.94 -52.99
C ALA A 23 26.88 37.87 -52.30
N VAL A 24 26.49 37.54 -51.06
CA VAL A 24 25.99 38.52 -50.09
C VAL A 24 26.65 38.24 -48.75
N ARG A 25 27.30 39.28 -48.24
CA ARG A 25 27.95 39.37 -46.93
C ARG A 25 26.90 39.45 -45.81
N SER A 26 27.32 38.97 -44.64
CA SER A 26 27.05 39.55 -43.31
C SER A 26 26.08 38.80 -42.38
N ALA A 27 26.53 38.82 -41.11
CA ALA A 27 25.83 38.58 -39.84
C ALA A 27 25.60 37.12 -39.42
N PHE A 28 26.63 36.53 -38.81
CA PHE A 28 26.46 35.52 -37.77
C PHE A 28 25.80 36.19 -36.55
N VAL A 29 24.48 36.07 -36.42
CA VAL A 29 23.79 36.34 -35.16
C VAL A 29 23.80 35.05 -34.36
N ALA A 30 24.65 34.98 -33.34
CA ALA A 30 24.63 33.93 -32.35
C ALA A 30 23.35 34.07 -31.51
N LEU A 31 22.30 33.32 -31.89
CA LEU A 31 21.11 33.17 -31.09
C LEU A 31 21.46 32.21 -29.93
N LEU A 32 21.89 32.77 -28.79
CA LEU A 32 21.92 32.05 -27.53
C LEU A 32 20.47 31.66 -27.20
N ALA A 33 20.11 30.42 -27.52
CA ALA A 33 18.91 29.80 -27.00
C ALA A 33 19.07 29.71 -25.48
N LEU A 34 18.41 30.62 -24.75
CA LEU A 34 18.12 30.39 -23.33
C LEU A 34 17.23 29.15 -23.28
N THR A 35 17.84 28.00 -23.05
CA THR A 35 17.12 26.84 -22.53
C THR A 35 16.56 27.25 -21.17
N PRO A 36 15.24 27.17 -20.94
CA PRO A 36 14.74 27.36 -19.59
C PRO A 36 15.36 26.24 -18.76
N LEU A 37 16.13 26.61 -17.74
CA LEU A 37 16.49 25.71 -16.65
C LEU A 37 15.17 25.11 -16.18
N ALA A 38 14.95 23.83 -16.50
CA ALA A 38 13.86 23.09 -15.92
C ALA A 38 14.06 23.19 -14.40
N ALA A 39 13.20 23.95 -13.72
CA ALA A 39 13.15 23.92 -12.28
C ALA A 39 13.01 22.45 -11.92
N LEU A 40 14.02 21.91 -11.21
CA LEU A 40 13.93 20.63 -10.55
C LEU A 40 12.75 20.74 -9.59
N GLY A 41 11.56 20.41 -10.09
CA GLY A 41 10.32 20.46 -9.35
C GLY A 41 10.47 19.55 -8.15
N CYS A 42 10.37 20.13 -6.96
CA CYS A 42 10.24 19.38 -5.73
C CYS A 42 9.08 18.40 -5.94
N MET A 43 9.38 17.10 -5.95
CA MET A 43 8.33 16.09 -6.10
C MET A 43 7.28 16.31 -5.00
N PRO A 44 5.98 16.09 -5.27
CA PRO A 44 4.97 16.18 -4.24
C PRO A 44 5.36 15.29 -3.08
N ARG A 45 5.61 15.87 -1.90
CA ARG A 45 5.89 15.08 -0.71
C ARG A 45 4.60 14.31 -0.37
N PRO A 46 4.66 12.99 -0.12
CA PRO A 46 3.48 12.23 0.23
C PRO A 46 2.72 12.89 1.38
N SER A 47 1.42 13.09 1.19
CA SER A 47 0.54 13.66 2.21
C SER A 47 0.10 12.55 3.15
N GLY A 48 0.73 12.44 4.32
CA GLY A 48 0.37 11.45 5.33
C GLY A 48 1.47 11.17 6.34
N PRO A 49 1.13 10.51 7.46
CA PRO A 49 2.12 10.06 8.44
C PRO A 49 3.00 8.95 7.84
N SER A 50 4.29 9.01 8.10
CA SER A 50 5.18 7.86 7.87
C SER A 50 4.81 6.71 8.80
N VAL A 51 4.91 5.49 8.27
CA VAL A 51 4.55 4.26 8.99
C VAL A 51 5.71 3.27 8.94
N ALA A 52 5.88 2.51 10.01
CA ALA A 52 6.65 1.27 10.04
C ALA A 52 5.76 0.11 10.50
N LEU A 53 5.83 -1.03 9.81
CA LEU A 53 5.18 -2.28 10.23
C LEU A 53 6.25 -3.26 10.67
N TYR A 54 6.07 -3.86 11.84
CA TYR A 54 7.01 -4.82 12.41
C TYR A 54 6.29 -5.95 13.15
N TYR A 55 6.39 -7.17 12.62
CA TYR A 55 5.81 -8.39 13.18
C TYR A 55 6.90 -9.38 13.65
N GLY A 56 8.09 -8.86 13.96
CA GLY A 56 9.16 -9.61 14.61
C GLY A 56 9.00 -9.69 16.13
N GLU A 57 9.95 -10.37 16.76
CA GLU A 57 10.02 -10.54 18.21
C GLU A 57 10.76 -9.35 18.85
N GLU A 58 10.46 -9.07 20.13
CA GLU A 58 11.20 -8.07 20.94
C GLU A 58 11.37 -6.67 20.29
N PRO A 59 10.29 -6.02 19.82
CA PRO A 59 10.39 -4.68 19.23
C PRO A 59 10.93 -3.67 20.25
N SER A 60 11.95 -2.89 19.87
CA SER A 60 12.47 -1.79 20.67
C SER A 60 12.01 -0.42 20.13
N VAL A 61 11.79 0.53 21.04
CA VAL A 61 11.30 1.89 20.69
C VAL A 61 12.22 2.60 19.70
N ASP A 62 13.53 2.38 19.82
CA ASP A 62 14.54 3.07 19.00
C ASP A 62 14.40 2.76 17.50
N LEU A 63 13.98 1.54 17.15
CA LEU A 63 13.72 1.13 15.76
C LEU A 63 12.69 2.04 15.09
N PHE A 64 11.73 2.56 15.86
CA PHE A 64 10.58 3.29 15.34
C PHE A 64 10.67 4.80 15.51
N SER A 65 11.70 5.30 16.20
CA SER A 65 11.87 6.71 16.56
C SER A 65 11.84 7.70 15.36
N GLY A 66 12.15 7.21 14.16
CA GLY A 66 12.06 7.99 12.92
C GLY A 66 10.64 8.12 12.36
N TYR A 67 9.73 7.22 12.72
CA TYR A 67 8.39 7.08 12.15
C TYR A 67 7.32 7.74 12.99
N ASP A 68 6.28 8.24 12.33
CA ASP A 68 5.14 8.88 13.00
C ASP A 68 4.19 7.79 13.58
N ILE A 69 4.17 6.61 12.95
CA ILE A 69 3.36 5.45 13.34
C ILE A 69 4.22 4.18 13.29
N ALA A 70 4.06 3.31 14.29
CA ALA A 70 4.55 1.95 14.26
C ALA A 70 3.39 0.96 14.49
N VAL A 71 3.17 0.08 13.52
CA VAL A 71 2.20 -1.02 13.59
C VAL A 71 2.92 -2.27 14.04
N LEU A 72 2.50 -2.83 15.16
CA LEU A 72 3.17 -3.95 15.81
C LEU A 72 2.25 -5.18 15.89
N GLU A 73 2.84 -6.36 15.84
CA GLU A 73 2.18 -7.61 16.23
C GLU A 73 1.90 -7.57 17.74
N PRO A 74 0.64 -7.47 18.19
CA PRO A 74 0.36 -7.31 19.62
C PRO A 74 0.80 -8.48 20.49
N ASP A 75 1.00 -9.67 19.94
CA ASP A 75 1.47 -10.84 20.68
C ASP A 75 3.01 -10.89 20.82
N SER A 76 3.74 -9.86 20.35
CA SER A 76 5.21 -9.77 20.44
C SER A 76 5.75 -9.44 21.85
N GLY A 77 4.86 -9.18 22.82
CA GLY A 77 5.21 -8.73 24.16
C GLY A 77 5.43 -7.21 24.33
N PHE A 78 5.22 -6.40 23.28
CA PHE A 78 5.34 -4.94 23.41
C PHE A 78 4.16 -4.34 24.18
N GLU A 79 4.47 -3.48 25.16
CA GLU A 79 3.45 -2.78 25.96
C GLU A 79 3.51 -1.25 25.72
N PRO A 80 2.59 -0.67 24.93
CA PRO A 80 2.59 0.77 24.61
C PRO A 80 2.58 1.69 25.83
N ARG A 81 1.97 1.27 26.95
CA ARG A 81 1.94 2.04 28.21
C ARG A 81 3.32 2.15 28.87
N GLU A 82 4.18 1.16 28.71
CA GLU A 82 5.54 1.15 29.25
C GLU A 82 6.51 1.93 28.35
N HIS A 83 6.10 2.17 27.10
CA HIS A 83 6.90 2.77 26.04
C HIS A 83 6.24 4.02 25.46
N ALA A 84 5.77 4.93 26.30
CA ALA A 84 5.17 6.18 25.83
C ALA A 84 6.16 6.96 24.94
N SER A 85 5.69 7.41 23.77
CA SER A 85 6.48 8.22 22.84
C SER A 85 5.71 9.48 22.46
N ALA A 86 6.41 10.62 22.49
CA ALA A 86 5.86 11.90 22.03
C ALA A 86 5.79 12.01 20.50
N ARG A 87 6.52 11.14 19.79
CA ARG A 87 6.71 11.21 18.33
C ARG A 87 6.02 10.08 17.59
N THR A 88 6.12 8.86 18.10
CA THR A 88 5.64 7.65 17.42
C THR A 88 4.35 7.19 18.09
N GLN A 89 3.30 7.01 17.30
CA GLN A 89 2.06 6.43 17.77
C GLN A 89 2.06 4.92 17.56
N TRP A 90 1.71 4.20 18.61
CA TRP A 90 1.64 2.74 18.60
C TRP A 90 0.30 2.26 18.05
N PHE A 91 0.36 1.50 16.97
CA PHE A 91 -0.76 0.83 16.33
C PHE A 91 -0.61 -0.68 16.53
N ALA A 92 -1.72 -1.37 16.76
CA ALA A 92 -1.74 -2.83 16.80
C ALA A 92 -2.23 -3.39 15.46
N TYR A 93 -1.58 -4.43 14.97
CA TYR A 93 -2.11 -5.28 13.92
C TYR A 93 -3.37 -6.01 14.42
N ALA A 94 -4.43 -6.01 13.62
CA ALA A 94 -5.65 -6.73 13.89
C ALA A 94 -6.28 -7.29 12.60
N SER A 95 -6.23 -8.61 12.43
CA SER A 95 -6.87 -9.29 11.30
C SER A 95 -8.38 -9.39 11.51
N VAL A 96 -9.17 -8.81 10.62
CA VAL A 96 -10.64 -8.75 10.73
C VAL A 96 -11.33 -9.85 9.93
N GLY A 97 -10.88 -10.07 8.69
CA GLY A 97 -11.46 -11.06 7.79
C GLY A 97 -11.01 -12.49 8.08
N GLU A 98 -9.89 -12.65 8.80
CA GLU A 98 -9.28 -13.94 9.08
C GLU A 98 -8.84 -14.08 10.53
N VAL A 99 -8.69 -15.33 10.96
CA VAL A 99 -8.14 -15.67 12.27
C VAL A 99 -7.22 -16.88 12.18
N THR A 100 -6.07 -16.82 12.86
CA THR A 100 -5.15 -17.95 13.00
C THR A 100 -5.45 -18.72 14.30
N PRO A 101 -5.26 -20.06 14.33
CA PRO A 101 -5.48 -20.85 15.54
C PRO A 101 -4.64 -20.46 16.76
N GLN A 102 -3.55 -19.72 16.55
CA GLN A 102 -2.64 -19.25 17.61
C GLN A 102 -3.20 -18.06 18.39
N ARG A 103 -4.17 -17.31 17.84
CA ARG A 103 -4.78 -16.17 18.54
C ARG A 103 -5.50 -16.66 19.80
N ALA A 104 -5.26 -15.99 20.92
CA ALA A 104 -5.88 -16.35 22.21
C ALA A 104 -7.43 -16.39 22.15
N TYR A 105 -8.04 -15.54 21.32
CA TYR A 105 -9.49 -15.49 21.14
C TYR A 105 -10.04 -16.54 20.17
N TYR A 106 -9.21 -17.35 19.50
CA TYR A 106 -9.65 -18.35 18.51
C TYR A 106 -10.62 -19.36 19.11
N ALA A 107 -10.33 -19.86 20.33
CA ALA A 107 -11.17 -20.86 20.99
C ALA A 107 -12.56 -20.33 21.40
N ALA A 108 -12.74 -19.01 21.47
CA ALA A 108 -14.01 -18.38 21.80
C ALA A 108 -14.91 -18.13 20.57
N LEU A 109 -14.38 -18.29 19.36
CA LEU A 109 -15.15 -18.12 18.13
C LEU A 109 -16.14 -19.28 17.92
N PRO A 110 -17.42 -18.98 17.64
CA PRO A 110 -18.36 -19.97 17.13
C PRO A 110 -17.85 -20.60 15.84
N SER A 111 -17.88 -21.93 15.76
CA SER A 111 -17.29 -22.68 14.65
C SER A 111 -18.05 -22.47 13.32
N ASP A 112 -19.33 -22.14 13.39
CA ASP A 112 -20.21 -21.79 12.27
C ASP A 112 -19.84 -20.43 11.64
N TRP A 113 -19.07 -19.58 12.34
CA TRP A 113 -18.58 -18.33 11.77
C TRP A 113 -17.31 -18.52 10.90
N LEU A 114 -16.81 -19.74 10.72
CA LEU A 114 -15.56 -19.99 9.97
C LEU A 114 -15.86 -20.56 8.56
N LEU A 115 -16.03 -19.68 7.58
CA LEU A 115 -16.49 -20.01 6.21
C LEU A 115 -15.44 -20.69 5.32
N GLY A 116 -14.15 -20.59 5.65
CA GLY A 116 -13.10 -21.07 4.76
C GLY A 116 -11.73 -21.17 5.39
N LYS A 117 -10.73 -21.43 4.55
CA LYS A 117 -9.32 -21.48 4.91
C LYS A 117 -8.51 -20.71 3.88
N ASN A 118 -7.55 -19.93 4.34
CA ASN A 118 -6.50 -19.37 3.50
C ASN A 118 -5.21 -20.15 3.75
N LYS A 119 -4.85 -21.03 2.80
CA LYS A 119 -3.74 -21.97 2.99
C LYS A 119 -2.38 -21.28 3.06
N ALA A 120 -2.19 -20.17 2.35
CA ALA A 120 -0.92 -19.44 2.32
C ALA A 120 -0.55 -18.86 3.71
N TRP A 121 -1.57 -18.56 4.52
CA TRP A 121 -1.42 -17.93 5.83
C TRP A 121 -1.84 -18.83 6.99
N ALA A 122 -2.16 -20.10 6.71
CA ALA A 122 -2.66 -21.07 7.70
C ALA A 122 -3.82 -20.55 8.57
N SER A 123 -4.65 -19.68 8.01
CA SER A 123 -5.74 -18.97 8.70
C SER A 123 -7.12 -19.47 8.27
N ARG A 124 -8.14 -19.04 9.01
CA ARG A 124 -9.57 -19.30 8.75
C ARG A 124 -10.25 -18.01 8.35
N VAL A 125 -11.05 -18.06 7.28
CA VAL A 125 -11.88 -16.91 6.86
C VAL A 125 -13.11 -16.83 7.77
N VAL A 126 -13.34 -15.67 8.36
CA VAL A 126 -14.44 -15.38 9.28
C VAL A 126 -15.64 -14.82 8.50
N ASP A 127 -16.86 -15.29 8.83
CA ASP A 127 -18.11 -14.76 8.31
C ASP A 127 -18.36 -13.35 8.84
N GLN A 128 -18.15 -12.34 8.01
CA GLN A 128 -18.40 -10.95 8.38
C GLN A 128 -19.90 -10.66 8.49
N ALA A 129 -20.75 -11.49 7.87
CA ALA A 129 -22.20 -11.34 7.96
C ALA A 129 -22.77 -11.86 9.29
N ALA A 130 -22.00 -12.61 10.09
CA ALA A 130 -22.44 -13.09 11.38
C ALA A 130 -22.85 -11.91 12.30
N PRO A 131 -24.10 -11.86 12.81
CA PRO A 131 -24.57 -10.68 13.57
C PRO A 131 -23.77 -10.39 14.84
N GLY A 132 -23.20 -11.43 15.46
CA GLY A 132 -22.38 -11.31 16.68
C GLY A 132 -20.93 -10.88 16.42
N TRP A 133 -20.46 -10.92 15.17
CA TRP A 133 -19.06 -10.69 14.84
C TRP A 133 -18.54 -9.30 15.25
N PRO A 134 -19.23 -8.17 14.95
CA PRO A 134 -18.78 -6.85 15.37
C PRO A 134 -18.57 -6.72 16.89
N ALA A 135 -19.54 -7.19 17.68
CA ALA A 135 -19.46 -7.13 19.13
C ALA A 135 -18.38 -8.07 19.70
N PHE A 136 -18.17 -9.22 19.06
CA PHE A 136 -17.11 -10.16 19.40
C PHE A 136 -15.74 -9.53 19.13
N PHE A 137 -15.52 -9.01 17.92
CA PHE A 137 -14.24 -8.43 17.51
C PHE A 137 -13.83 -7.26 18.41
N VAL A 138 -14.76 -6.35 18.70
CA VAL A 138 -14.51 -5.24 19.62
C VAL A 138 -14.10 -5.77 21.00
N ARG A 139 -14.84 -6.72 21.57
CA ARG A 139 -14.62 -7.21 22.93
C ARG A 139 -13.36 -8.04 23.10
N HIS A 140 -13.07 -8.91 22.14
CA HIS A 140 -12.01 -9.91 22.25
C HIS A 140 -10.69 -9.49 21.60
N VAL A 141 -10.73 -8.53 20.67
CA VAL A 141 -9.54 -8.03 19.97
C VAL A 141 -9.25 -6.59 20.37
N ILE A 142 -10.19 -5.68 20.16
CA ILE A 142 -9.91 -4.24 20.29
C ILE A 142 -9.85 -3.77 21.75
N ASP A 143 -10.79 -4.17 22.61
CA ASP A 143 -10.84 -3.77 24.02
C ASP A 143 -9.55 -4.14 24.78
N PRO A 144 -9.00 -5.38 24.67
CA PRO A 144 -7.73 -5.74 25.30
C PRO A 144 -6.54 -4.91 24.79
N LEU A 145 -6.47 -4.66 23.48
CA LEU A 145 -5.39 -3.85 22.89
C LEU A 145 -5.48 -2.38 23.33
N TRP A 146 -6.69 -1.83 23.37
CA TRP A 146 -6.95 -0.50 23.91
C TRP A 146 -6.54 -0.40 25.38
N ALA A 147 -6.86 -1.45 26.17
CA ALA A 147 -6.46 -1.54 27.57
C ALA A 147 -4.93 -1.56 27.72
N ARG A 148 -4.18 -2.21 26.83
CA ARG A 148 -2.70 -2.21 26.81
C ARG A 148 -2.07 -0.88 26.37
N GLY A 149 -2.86 0.02 25.78
CA GLY A 149 -2.45 1.39 25.47
C GLY A 149 -2.41 1.75 24.00
N TYR A 150 -2.69 0.81 23.10
CA TYR A 150 -2.84 1.12 21.67
C TYR A 150 -3.98 2.11 21.45
N ARG A 151 -3.76 3.08 20.56
CA ARG A 151 -4.77 4.07 20.14
C ARG A 151 -5.01 4.07 18.64
N GLY A 152 -4.26 3.25 17.91
CA GLY A 152 -4.47 2.98 16.50
C GLY A 152 -4.52 1.49 16.23
N PHE A 153 -5.24 1.13 15.16
CA PHE A 153 -5.43 -0.26 14.73
C PHE A 153 -5.23 -0.34 13.23
N PHE A 154 -4.36 -1.26 12.81
CA PHE A 154 -4.19 -1.64 11.41
C PHE A 154 -5.10 -2.84 11.15
N LEU A 155 -6.22 -2.58 10.48
CA LEU A 155 -7.27 -3.55 10.21
C LEU A 155 -6.94 -4.28 8.90
N ASP A 156 -6.62 -5.55 9.03
CA ASP A 156 -6.16 -6.38 7.93
C ASP A 156 -7.22 -7.38 7.45
N THR A 157 -6.95 -8.03 6.32
CA THR A 157 -7.75 -9.09 5.69
C THR A 157 -9.17 -8.65 5.31
N LEU A 158 -9.36 -7.37 5.03
CA LEU A 158 -10.65 -6.76 4.70
C LEU A 158 -11.22 -7.21 3.34
N ASP A 159 -10.45 -7.96 2.54
CA ASP A 159 -10.87 -8.54 1.26
C ASP A 159 -10.91 -10.09 1.28
N SER A 160 -10.60 -10.75 2.41
CA SER A 160 -10.55 -12.21 2.50
C SER A 160 -11.89 -12.91 2.25
N TYR A 161 -13.01 -12.19 2.38
CA TYR A 161 -14.33 -12.71 2.01
C TYR A 161 -14.41 -13.10 0.53
N GLN A 162 -13.57 -12.53 -0.34
CA GLN A 162 -13.49 -12.87 -1.77
C GLN A 162 -13.11 -14.35 -1.99
N LEU A 163 -12.42 -14.98 -1.03
CA LEU A 163 -12.05 -16.40 -1.11
C LEU A 163 -13.28 -17.33 -1.06
N VAL A 164 -14.33 -16.91 -0.34
CA VAL A 164 -15.50 -17.73 -0.03
C VAL A 164 -16.78 -17.27 -0.74
N ALA A 165 -16.98 -15.96 -0.92
CA ALA A 165 -18.15 -15.41 -1.58
C ALA A 165 -18.11 -15.67 -3.09
N LYS A 166 -19.18 -16.22 -3.66
CA LYS A 166 -19.27 -16.57 -5.09
C LYS A 166 -20.18 -15.63 -5.87
N THR A 167 -21.12 -14.99 -5.20
CA THR A 167 -22.09 -14.05 -5.78
C THR A 167 -21.89 -12.62 -5.30
N ASP A 168 -22.38 -11.64 -6.07
CA ASP A 168 -22.37 -10.24 -5.64
C ASP A 168 -23.18 -10.01 -4.37
N ALA A 169 -24.29 -10.73 -4.22
CA ALA A 169 -25.11 -10.66 -3.00
C ALA A 169 -24.35 -11.16 -1.77
N GLU A 170 -23.55 -12.22 -1.89
CA GLU A 170 -22.68 -12.68 -0.80
C GLU A 170 -21.59 -11.66 -0.49
N ARG A 171 -20.91 -11.11 -1.51
CA ARG A 171 -19.89 -10.06 -1.32
C ARG A 171 -20.46 -8.84 -0.59
N ALA A 172 -21.63 -8.35 -1.02
CA ALA A 172 -22.30 -7.23 -0.38
C ALA A 172 -22.64 -7.50 1.10
N ARG A 173 -23.09 -8.71 1.45
CA ARG A 173 -23.34 -9.08 2.85
C ARG A 173 -22.07 -9.06 3.70
N GLN A 174 -20.95 -9.51 3.14
CA GLN A 174 -19.65 -9.53 3.82
C GLN A 174 -19.11 -8.11 4.00
N GLN A 175 -19.19 -7.27 2.97
CA GLN A 175 -18.81 -5.85 3.03
C GLN A 175 -19.63 -5.10 4.09
N ALA A 176 -20.96 -5.26 4.09
CA ALA A 176 -21.82 -4.68 5.13
C ALA A 176 -21.45 -5.18 6.54
N GLY A 177 -20.96 -6.41 6.65
CA GLY A 177 -20.38 -6.97 7.86
C GLY A 177 -19.17 -6.19 8.37
N LEU A 178 -18.19 -5.98 7.49
CA LEU A 178 -16.98 -5.22 7.78
C LEU A 178 -17.28 -3.77 8.16
N VAL A 179 -18.22 -3.12 7.46
CA VAL A 179 -18.71 -1.77 7.81
C VAL A 179 -19.24 -1.75 9.24
N ARG A 180 -20.07 -2.73 9.64
CA ARG A 180 -20.56 -2.83 11.04
C ARG A 180 -19.44 -3.01 12.05
N VAL A 181 -18.37 -3.75 11.71
CA VAL A 181 -17.19 -3.87 12.59
C VAL A 181 -16.54 -2.51 12.80
N ILE A 182 -16.29 -1.75 11.73
CA ILE A 182 -15.66 -0.43 11.80
C ILE A 182 -16.49 0.53 12.67
N HIS A 183 -17.79 0.63 12.40
CA HIS A 183 -18.70 1.43 13.21
C HIS A 183 -18.72 0.98 14.68
N ALA A 184 -18.69 -0.33 14.96
CA ALA A 184 -18.66 -0.83 16.34
C ALA A 184 -17.39 -0.44 17.08
N ILE A 185 -16.22 -0.47 16.40
CA ILE A 185 -14.95 0.00 16.96
C ILE A 185 -15.04 1.49 17.31
N LYS A 186 -15.53 2.31 16.37
CA LYS A 186 -15.63 3.77 16.56
C LYS A 186 -16.67 4.15 17.61
N ALA A 187 -17.78 3.42 17.70
CA ALA A 187 -18.79 3.61 18.72
C ALA A 187 -18.23 3.33 20.12
N ARG A 188 -17.44 2.26 20.28
CA ARG A 188 -16.82 1.87 21.55
C ARG A 188 -15.63 2.76 21.92
N HIS A 189 -14.79 3.10 20.94
CA HIS A 189 -13.53 3.83 21.09
C HIS A 189 -13.45 4.96 20.05
N ARG A 190 -14.16 6.06 20.30
CA ARG A 190 -14.26 7.19 19.35
C ARG A 190 -12.91 7.77 18.90
N GLY A 191 -11.91 7.74 19.80
CA GLY A 191 -10.55 8.19 19.53
C GLY A 191 -9.66 7.20 18.78
N ALA A 192 -10.13 5.99 18.48
CA ALA A 192 -9.36 5.01 17.73
C ALA A 192 -9.07 5.50 16.31
N ARG A 193 -7.81 5.42 15.90
CA ARG A 193 -7.36 5.69 14.52
C ARG A 193 -7.27 4.38 13.76
N LEU A 194 -7.94 4.29 12.61
CA LEU A 194 -8.04 3.04 11.84
C LEU A 194 -7.26 3.17 10.53
N ILE A 195 -6.25 2.33 10.33
CA ILE A 195 -5.64 2.13 9.02
C ILE A 195 -6.24 0.87 8.45
N LEU A 196 -6.85 0.95 7.27
CA LEU A 196 -7.43 -0.20 6.60
C LEU A 196 -6.42 -0.74 5.59
N ASN A 197 -6.07 -2.01 5.67
CA ASN A 197 -5.35 -2.68 4.59
C ASN A 197 -6.34 -3.09 3.52
N ARG A 198 -6.28 -2.43 2.37
CA ARG A 198 -7.27 -2.50 1.28
C ARG A 198 -8.65 -2.07 1.78
N GLY A 199 -9.70 -2.84 1.49
CA GLY A 199 -11.07 -2.51 1.85
C GLY A 199 -11.63 -1.28 1.11
N PHE A 200 -11.15 -1.01 -0.11
CA PHE A 200 -11.54 0.15 -0.91
C PHE A 200 -13.06 0.24 -1.13
N GLU A 201 -13.73 -0.92 -1.26
CA GLU A 201 -15.17 -1.03 -1.44
C GLU A 201 -15.97 -0.52 -0.24
N LEU A 202 -15.35 -0.44 0.95
CA LEU A 202 -16.00 0.02 2.18
C LEU A 202 -16.01 1.55 2.30
N LEU A 203 -15.07 2.23 1.63
CA LEU A 203 -14.86 3.68 1.77
C LEU A 203 -16.12 4.55 1.54
N PRO A 204 -17.03 4.22 0.60
CA PRO A 204 -18.29 4.97 0.49
C PRO A 204 -19.07 5.12 1.80
N GLU A 205 -18.97 4.14 2.71
CA GLU A 205 -19.71 4.11 3.97
C GLU A 205 -18.86 4.55 5.18
N VAL A 206 -17.54 4.31 5.18
CA VAL A 206 -16.71 4.46 6.39
C VAL A 206 -15.59 5.49 6.30
N HIS A 207 -15.40 6.18 5.18
CA HIS A 207 -14.24 7.07 4.99
C HIS A 207 -14.05 8.12 6.11
N ASP A 208 -15.13 8.68 6.65
CA ASP A 208 -15.08 9.67 7.75
C ASP A 208 -14.56 9.09 9.09
N GLU A 209 -14.50 7.77 9.21
CA GLU A 209 -14.02 7.05 10.39
C GLU A 209 -12.61 6.46 10.24
N VAL A 210 -12.07 6.54 9.02
CA VAL A 210 -10.78 5.96 8.63
C VAL A 210 -9.69 7.02 8.71
N TYR A 211 -8.54 6.62 9.24
CA TYR A 211 -7.38 7.49 9.39
C TYR A 211 -6.45 7.45 8.17
N ALA A 212 -6.27 6.28 7.55
CA ALA A 212 -5.55 6.10 6.29
C ALA A 212 -5.92 4.77 5.64
N ILE A 213 -5.56 4.63 4.35
CA ILE A 213 -5.66 3.35 3.62
C ILE A 213 -4.26 2.86 3.29
N ALA A 214 -4.00 1.59 3.54
CA ALA A 214 -2.81 0.88 3.10
C ALA A 214 -3.17 -0.14 2.02
N PHE A 215 -2.19 -0.58 1.22
CA PHE A 215 -2.32 -1.75 0.37
C PHE A 215 -0.96 -2.39 0.09
N GLU A 216 -1.00 -3.65 -0.33
CA GLU A 216 0.18 -4.47 -0.63
C GLU A 216 -0.01 -5.15 -1.99
N SER A 217 0.84 -4.95 -3.00
CA SER A 217 1.98 -4.02 -3.09
C SER A 217 1.92 -3.29 -4.43
N LEU A 218 2.66 -2.18 -4.60
CA LEU A 218 2.57 -1.38 -5.82
C LEU A 218 3.60 -1.78 -6.88
N PHE A 219 4.86 -2.02 -6.52
CA PHE A 219 5.92 -2.31 -7.47
C PHE A 219 6.67 -3.60 -7.14
N SER A 220 7.02 -3.79 -5.87
CA SER A 220 7.74 -4.96 -5.38
C SER A 220 6.86 -5.70 -4.36
N GLY A 221 6.41 -6.89 -4.74
CA GLY A 221 5.50 -7.71 -3.94
C GLY A 221 6.16 -8.93 -3.32
N TRP A 222 5.41 -9.62 -2.47
CA TRP A 222 5.79 -10.88 -1.85
C TRP A 222 4.77 -11.97 -2.16
N ASP A 223 5.21 -13.05 -2.80
CA ASP A 223 4.40 -14.25 -3.03
C ASP A 223 4.57 -15.19 -1.84
N GLN A 224 3.64 -15.13 -0.88
CA GLN A 224 3.67 -15.93 0.34
C GLN A 224 3.65 -17.45 0.06
N ALA A 225 2.93 -17.89 -0.97
CA ALA A 225 2.82 -19.32 -1.28
C ALA A 225 4.14 -19.89 -1.82
N LYS A 226 4.93 -19.07 -2.52
CA LYS A 226 6.23 -19.46 -3.09
C LYS A 226 7.43 -18.91 -2.31
N ALA A 227 7.18 -18.16 -1.24
CA ALA A 227 8.18 -17.47 -0.42
C ALA A 227 9.22 -16.72 -1.27
N ARG A 228 8.76 -15.85 -2.18
CA ARG A 228 9.66 -15.10 -3.08
C ARG A 228 9.17 -13.69 -3.36
N TYR A 229 10.12 -12.79 -3.58
CA TYR A 229 9.86 -11.44 -4.10
C TYR A 229 9.44 -11.51 -5.57
N VAL A 230 8.47 -10.67 -5.95
CA VAL A 230 7.91 -10.63 -7.30
C VAL A 230 7.68 -9.20 -7.74
N GLU A 231 7.75 -8.94 -9.05
CA GLU A 231 7.22 -7.69 -9.58
C GLU A 231 5.68 -7.74 -9.59
N VAL A 232 5.05 -6.64 -9.19
CA VAL A 232 3.59 -6.50 -9.25
C VAL A 232 3.15 -6.34 -10.71
N PRO A 233 2.23 -7.18 -11.23
CA PRO A 233 1.75 -7.09 -12.61
C PRO A 233 1.16 -5.73 -12.95
N GLN A 234 1.38 -5.25 -14.18
CA GLN A 234 0.92 -3.91 -14.60
C GLN A 234 -0.58 -3.69 -14.39
N THR A 235 -1.40 -4.69 -14.69
CA THR A 235 -2.88 -4.62 -14.50
C THR A 235 -3.26 -4.34 -13.06
N ASP A 236 -2.54 -4.96 -12.13
CA ASP A 236 -2.81 -4.84 -10.70
C ASP A 236 -2.34 -3.47 -10.21
N ARG A 237 -1.20 -2.98 -10.73
CA ARG A 237 -0.72 -1.60 -10.48
C ARG A 237 -1.74 -0.57 -10.94
N ASP A 238 -2.24 -0.71 -12.16
CA ASP A 238 -3.21 0.25 -12.72
C ASP A 238 -4.50 0.29 -11.89
N TRP A 239 -4.99 -0.88 -11.45
CA TRP A 239 -6.14 -0.95 -10.56
C TRP A 239 -5.86 -0.31 -9.19
N LEU A 240 -4.74 -0.63 -8.55
CA LEU A 240 -4.35 -0.06 -7.26
C LEU A 240 -4.17 1.46 -7.31
N LEU A 241 -3.57 1.98 -8.39
CA LEU A 241 -3.40 3.42 -8.59
C LEU A 241 -4.76 4.13 -8.75
N SER A 242 -5.71 3.51 -9.43
CA SER A 242 -7.08 4.03 -9.52
C SER A 242 -7.76 4.07 -8.15
N GLN A 243 -7.64 3.02 -7.34
CA GLN A 243 -8.18 3.01 -5.98
C GLN A 243 -7.49 4.03 -5.06
N ALA A 244 -6.16 4.13 -5.13
CA ALA A 244 -5.39 5.13 -4.39
C ALA A 244 -5.79 6.56 -4.77
N GLN A 245 -6.04 6.81 -6.05
CA GLN A 245 -6.54 8.10 -6.53
C GLN A 245 -7.92 8.40 -5.95
N ILE A 246 -8.86 7.45 -5.96
CA ILE A 246 -10.19 7.63 -5.37
C ILE A 246 -10.08 7.92 -3.87
N ALA A 247 -9.29 7.14 -3.12
CA ALA A 247 -9.09 7.31 -1.68
C ALA A 247 -8.58 8.73 -1.34
N ARG A 248 -7.60 9.22 -2.11
CA ARG A 248 -7.02 10.55 -1.89
C ARG A 248 -7.92 11.67 -2.38
N ASP A 249 -8.34 11.62 -3.64
CA ASP A 249 -8.97 12.77 -4.31
C ASP A 249 -10.45 12.92 -3.93
N ARG A 250 -11.16 11.81 -3.70
CA ARG A 250 -12.58 11.82 -3.32
C ARG A 250 -12.80 11.84 -1.82
N TYR A 251 -12.02 11.05 -1.07
CA TYR A 251 -12.23 10.87 0.37
C TYR A 251 -11.19 11.59 1.24
N GLY A 252 -10.17 12.23 0.64
CA GLY A 252 -9.16 12.99 1.39
C GLY A 252 -8.25 12.13 2.27
N LEU A 253 -8.19 10.82 2.02
CA LEU A 253 -7.44 9.88 2.87
C LEU A 253 -5.98 9.78 2.43
N PRO A 254 -5.02 9.81 3.38
CA PRO A 254 -3.66 9.37 3.12
C PRO A 254 -3.64 7.93 2.62
N VAL A 255 -2.78 7.65 1.64
CA VAL A 255 -2.59 6.32 1.07
C VAL A 255 -1.17 5.84 1.31
N ILE A 256 -1.03 4.61 1.77
CA ILE A 256 0.23 3.94 2.09
C ILE A 256 0.39 2.75 1.15
N SER A 257 1.57 2.61 0.53
CA SER A 257 1.95 1.39 -0.18
C SER A 257 2.99 0.64 0.65
N ILE A 258 2.71 -0.63 0.93
CA ILE A 258 3.63 -1.55 1.58
C ILE A 258 4.21 -2.49 0.52
N ASP A 259 5.51 -2.34 0.29
CA ASP A 259 6.25 -3.09 -0.73
C ASP A 259 7.39 -3.89 -0.09
N TYR A 260 7.84 -4.91 -0.80
CA TYR A 260 8.70 -5.95 -0.26
C TYR A 260 10.01 -6.08 -1.04
N CYS A 261 11.13 -5.91 -0.36
CA CYS A 261 12.49 -6.15 -0.87
C CYS A 261 13.26 -7.03 0.12
N ALA A 262 14.25 -7.79 -0.36
CA ALA A 262 15.10 -8.58 0.52
C ALA A 262 15.76 -7.71 1.62
N PRO A 263 16.02 -8.24 2.83
CA PRO A 263 16.59 -7.47 3.93
C PRO A 263 17.91 -6.76 3.59
N ASP A 264 18.74 -7.38 2.75
CA ASP A 264 20.05 -6.90 2.28
C ASP A 264 20.00 -6.09 0.98
N ASP A 265 18.82 -5.92 0.37
CA ASP A 265 18.65 -5.18 -0.89
C ASP A 265 18.18 -3.74 -0.65
N ASP A 266 19.11 -2.90 -0.19
CA ASP A 266 18.87 -1.48 0.02
C ASP A 266 18.55 -0.72 -1.27
N ALA A 267 19.10 -1.17 -2.40
CA ALA A 267 18.87 -0.55 -3.70
C ALA A 267 17.42 -0.75 -4.18
N CYS A 268 16.89 -1.97 -4.04
CA CYS A 268 15.47 -2.25 -4.27
C CYS A 268 14.59 -1.37 -3.38
N ALA A 269 14.90 -1.28 -2.08
CA ALA A 269 14.08 -0.54 -1.13
C ALA A 269 14.06 0.96 -1.41
N GLN A 270 15.22 1.57 -1.67
CA GLN A 270 15.34 3.00 -2.00
C GLN A 270 14.63 3.34 -3.32
N SER A 271 14.89 2.55 -4.37
CA SER A 271 14.29 2.80 -5.70
C SER A 271 12.77 2.60 -5.69
N THR A 272 12.27 1.58 -4.99
CA THR A 272 10.84 1.34 -4.82
C THR A 272 10.16 2.45 -4.03
N ALA A 273 10.74 2.85 -2.89
CA ALA A 273 10.21 3.94 -2.07
C ALA A 273 10.17 5.27 -2.84
N ALA A 274 11.21 5.59 -3.63
CA ALA A 274 11.23 6.79 -4.46
C ALA A 274 10.13 6.79 -5.54
N ARG A 275 9.89 5.64 -6.19
CA ARG A 275 8.81 5.49 -7.19
C ARG A 275 7.42 5.67 -6.57
N ILE A 276 7.19 5.10 -5.39
CA ILE A 276 5.93 5.26 -4.65
C ILE A 276 5.74 6.73 -4.24
N ALA A 277 6.78 7.35 -3.68
CA ALA A 277 6.72 8.74 -3.23
C ALA A 277 6.44 9.71 -4.40
N ALA A 278 7.00 9.45 -5.59
CA ALA A 278 6.75 10.25 -6.79
C ALA A 278 5.26 10.28 -7.22
N LEU A 279 4.46 9.32 -6.75
CA LEU A 279 3.01 9.24 -6.98
C LEU A 279 2.18 9.93 -5.88
N GLY A 280 2.85 10.58 -4.91
CA GLY A 280 2.21 11.18 -3.74
C GLY A 280 1.67 10.16 -2.74
N ILE A 281 2.10 8.90 -2.82
CA ILE A 281 1.73 7.81 -1.92
C ILE A 281 2.82 7.66 -0.85
N VAL A 282 2.45 7.36 0.40
CA VAL A 282 3.41 7.14 1.49
C VAL A 282 4.07 5.77 1.32
N PRO A 283 5.40 5.68 1.12
CA PRO A 283 6.08 4.40 1.00
C PRO A 283 6.38 3.79 2.37
N TYR A 284 6.18 2.47 2.48
CA TYR A 284 6.89 1.62 3.43
C TYR A 284 7.45 0.41 2.69
N VAL A 285 8.78 0.22 2.72
CA VAL A 285 9.43 -0.90 2.04
C VAL A 285 10.22 -1.72 3.06
N THR A 286 9.92 -3.01 3.13
CA THR A 286 10.38 -3.94 4.18
C THR A 286 10.61 -5.33 3.59
N ASP A 287 10.92 -6.34 4.41
CA ASP A 287 11.04 -7.73 3.96
C ASP A 287 9.70 -8.49 4.07
N GLY A 288 9.59 -9.62 3.37
CA GLY A 288 8.35 -10.40 3.30
C GLY A 288 7.83 -10.95 4.64
N ALA A 289 8.66 -10.98 5.69
CA ALA A 289 8.26 -11.38 7.03
C ALA A 289 7.96 -10.19 7.96
N LEU A 290 8.11 -8.94 7.48
CA LEU A 290 7.92 -7.71 8.26
C LEU A 290 8.82 -7.67 9.51
N ARG A 291 10.08 -8.10 9.39
CA ARG A 291 11.06 -8.17 10.50
C ARG A 291 12.21 -7.18 10.36
N THR A 292 12.23 -6.40 9.28
CA THR A 292 13.26 -5.41 8.99
C THR A 292 12.65 -4.01 9.01
N VAL A 293 13.08 -3.20 9.98
CA VAL A 293 12.76 -1.78 10.03
C VAL A 293 13.91 -1.01 9.40
N ARG A 294 13.66 -0.45 8.22
CA ARG A 294 14.64 0.41 7.54
C ARG A 294 14.57 1.83 8.12
N PRO A 295 15.68 2.59 8.20
CA PRO A 295 15.62 3.97 8.62
C PRO A 295 14.69 4.79 7.71
N ARG A 296 13.82 5.64 8.27
CA ARG A 296 12.89 6.47 7.48
C ARG A 296 13.59 7.30 6.40
N ALA A 297 14.79 7.82 6.69
CA ALA A 297 15.56 8.63 5.75
C ALA A 297 15.96 7.86 4.47
N MET A 298 16.05 6.53 4.54
CA MET A 298 16.32 5.66 3.40
C MET A 298 15.09 5.50 2.49
N LEU A 299 13.89 5.55 3.07
CA LEU A 299 12.62 5.41 2.34
C LEU A 299 12.05 6.76 1.87
N GLN A 300 12.75 7.86 2.11
CA GLN A 300 12.38 9.17 1.60
C GLN A 300 13.15 9.48 0.33
N ALA A 301 12.42 9.92 -0.70
CA ALA A 301 13.05 10.56 -1.86
C ALA A 301 13.82 11.79 -1.35
N ARG A 302 15.14 11.79 -1.48
CA ARG A 302 15.95 12.98 -1.24
C ARG A 302 15.55 14.01 -2.30
N CYS A 303 14.91 15.10 -1.89
CA CYS A 303 14.99 16.32 -2.68
C CYS A 303 16.48 16.69 -2.67
N GLY A 304 17.12 16.71 -3.84
CA GLY A 304 18.54 17.03 -3.91
C GLY A 304 18.82 18.41 -3.30
N GLY A 305 19.81 18.48 -2.41
CA GLY A 305 20.44 19.72 -1.97
C GLY A 305 20.33 20.03 -0.47
N GLN A 306 21.28 19.50 0.31
CA GLN A 306 22.34 20.29 0.97
C GLN A 306 23.48 19.35 1.37
#